data_AF-A0A9D1U875-F1
#
_entry.id   AF-A0A9D1U875-F1
#
_cell.length_a   1.000
_cell.length_b   1.000
_cell.length_c   1.000
_cell.angle_alpha   90.00
_cell.angle_beta   90.00
_cell.angle_gamma   90.00
#
_symmetry.space_group_name_H-M   'P 1'
#
loop_
_entity.id
_entity.type
_entity.pdbx_description
1 polymer ?
#
loop_
_entity_poly.entity_id
_entity_poly.type
_entity_poly.pdbx_seq_one_letter_code
_entity_poly.pdbx_strand_id
1 'polypeptide(L)'
;MAPFSFFPDPALEDGEVALRLQETAASAPELGGVPVYRFAIVRRADGRTVGRCELRVGFSETLYYAGNIGYSVDKPERGHGYAKRACLLLLQLARRHRMPQVVITCRPDNAPSRRICESLGARLRGIVPLPADHPLYRDGDREECRYVLTFDEYR
;
A
#
# COMPACT_ATOMS: atom_id res chain seq x y z
N MET A 1 20.67 -14.43 -7.02
CA MET A 1 19.65 -13.55 -6.41
C MET A 1 19.80 -13.67 -4.91
N ALA A 2 19.92 -12.58 -4.15
CA ALA A 2 19.92 -12.67 -2.69
C ALA A 2 18.53 -13.14 -2.22
N PRO A 3 18.44 -13.99 -1.18
CA PRO A 3 17.16 -14.37 -0.60
C PRO A 3 16.44 -13.12 -0.07
N PHE A 4 15.11 -13.11 -0.19
CA PHE A 4 14.29 -12.04 0.40
C PHE A 4 14.55 -11.98 1.91
N SER A 5 14.72 -10.77 2.44
CA SER A 5 14.81 -10.51 3.87
C SER A 5 14.04 -9.25 4.23
N PHE A 6 13.47 -9.25 5.43
CA PHE A 6 12.82 -8.07 5.97
C PHE A 6 13.86 -7.08 6.51
N PHE A 7 13.68 -5.79 6.22
CA PHE A 7 14.26 -4.70 7.01
C PHE A 7 13.59 -4.62 8.40
N PRO A 8 14.29 -4.92 9.51
CA PRO A 8 13.68 -4.98 10.84
C PRO A 8 13.34 -3.59 11.40
N ASP A 9 14.14 -2.58 11.07
CA ASP A 9 13.84 -1.18 11.33
C ASP A 9 13.98 -0.39 10.02
N PRO A 10 12.89 -0.25 9.25
CA PRO A 10 12.96 0.46 7.99
C PRO A 10 13.01 1.98 8.17
N ALA A 11 12.97 2.53 9.40
CA ALA A 11 13.05 3.96 9.69
C ALA A 11 12.17 4.82 8.76
N LEU A 12 10.90 4.49 8.68
CA LEU A 12 9.93 5.13 7.78
C LEU A 12 9.24 6.30 8.48
N GLU A 13 9.75 7.51 8.32
CA GLU A 13 9.14 8.71 8.90
C GLU A 13 9.36 9.96 8.04
N ASP A 14 8.47 10.93 8.18
CA ASP A 14 8.60 12.29 7.66
C ASP A 14 8.38 13.32 8.78
N GLY A 15 8.18 14.61 8.45
CA GLY A 15 7.93 15.64 9.46
C GLY A 15 6.67 15.42 10.31
N GLU A 16 5.66 14.73 9.79
CA GLU A 16 4.31 14.61 10.38
C GLU A 16 3.99 13.21 10.91
N VAL A 17 4.43 12.15 10.23
CA VAL A 17 4.09 10.76 10.58
C VAL A 17 5.30 9.84 10.57
N ALA A 18 5.25 8.81 11.41
CA ALA A 18 6.14 7.66 11.39
C ALA A 18 5.34 6.38 11.19
N LEU A 19 5.84 5.46 10.37
CA LEU A 19 5.30 4.11 10.22
C LEU A 19 6.04 3.18 11.17
N ARG A 20 5.36 2.75 12.23
CA ARG A 20 5.93 1.83 13.24
C ARG A 20 5.58 0.41 12.87
N LEU A 21 6.60 -0.40 12.56
CA LEU A 21 6.43 -1.81 12.20
C LEU A 21 5.75 -2.55 13.35
N GLN A 22 4.65 -3.24 13.05
CA GLN A 22 3.90 -4.05 14.02
C GLN A 22 4.14 -5.53 13.77
N GLU A 23 4.16 -5.92 12.50
CA GLU A 23 4.22 -7.34 12.10
C GLU A 23 4.87 -7.48 10.72
N THR A 24 5.55 -8.61 10.53
CA THR A 24 5.93 -9.12 9.21
C THR A 24 5.39 -10.53 9.02
N ALA A 25 4.96 -10.85 7.80
CA ALA A 25 4.55 -12.20 7.41
C ALA A 25 5.36 -12.63 6.20
N ALA A 26 6.22 -13.65 6.35
CA ALA A 26 7.10 -14.13 5.27
C ALA A 26 6.32 -14.71 4.08
N SER A 27 5.12 -15.22 4.33
CA SER A 27 4.19 -15.72 3.32
C SER A 27 2.76 -15.49 3.82
N ALA A 28 1.98 -14.72 3.07
CA ALA A 28 0.55 -14.51 3.30
C ALA A 28 -0.26 -15.28 2.25
N PRO A 29 -0.76 -16.50 2.54
CA PRO A 29 -1.45 -17.35 1.56
C PRO A 29 -2.62 -16.66 0.88
N GLU A 30 -3.38 -15.85 1.62
CA GLU A 30 -4.51 -15.08 1.15
C GLU A 30 -4.15 -14.01 0.12
N LEU A 31 -2.86 -13.64 0.02
CA LEU A 31 -2.31 -12.69 -0.94
C LEU A 31 -1.43 -13.38 -2.01
N GLY A 32 -1.53 -14.70 -2.13
CA GLY A 32 -0.72 -15.50 -3.05
C GLY A 32 0.70 -15.75 -2.55
N GLY A 33 0.91 -15.79 -1.24
CA GLY A 33 2.17 -16.19 -0.61
C GLY A 33 3.27 -15.11 -0.61
N VAL A 34 2.91 -13.85 -0.87
CA VAL A 34 3.86 -12.73 -0.86
C VAL A 34 4.26 -12.33 0.57
N PRO A 35 5.49 -11.82 0.78
CA PRO A 35 5.86 -11.18 2.03
C PRO A 35 5.06 -9.90 2.31
N VAL A 36 4.70 -9.67 3.57
CA VAL A 36 3.89 -8.52 4.00
C VAL A 36 4.54 -7.82 5.17
N TYR A 37 4.54 -6.49 5.13
CA TYR A 37 4.77 -5.61 6.27
C TYR A 37 3.46 -4.98 6.73
N ARG A 38 3.24 -4.90 8.04
CA ARG A 38 2.12 -4.16 8.64
C ARG A 38 2.62 -3.09 9.60
N PHE A 39 2.16 -1.87 9.42
CA PHE A 39 2.59 -0.70 10.18
C PHE A 39 1.40 0.01 10.82
N ALA A 40 1.63 0.54 12.03
CA ALA A 40 0.83 1.62 12.58
C ALA A 40 1.29 2.95 11.98
N ILE A 41 0.35 3.81 11.59
CA ILE A 41 0.63 5.20 11.22
C ILE A 41 0.58 6.04 12.50
N VAL A 42 1.72 6.57 12.92
CA VAL A 42 1.86 7.31 14.17
C VAL A 42 2.12 8.78 13.87
N ARG A 43 1.27 9.68 14.38
CA ARG A 43 1.47 11.13 14.28
C ARG A 43 2.64 11.54 15.17
N ARG A 44 3.56 12.35 14.63
CA ARG A 44 4.78 12.77 15.35
C ARG A 44 4.52 13.83 16.41
N ALA A 45 3.53 14.69 16.22
CA ALA A 45 3.23 15.79 17.13
C ALA A 45 2.92 15.30 18.56
N ASP A 46 2.28 14.15 18.70
CA ASP A 46 1.80 13.63 19.99
C ASP A 46 1.92 12.11 20.16
N GLY A 47 2.56 11.41 19.21
CA GLY A 47 2.80 9.97 19.27
C GLY A 47 1.54 9.12 19.10
N ARG A 48 0.39 9.70 18.71
CA ARG A 48 -0.86 8.94 18.58
C ARG A 48 -0.89 8.11 17.31
N THR A 49 -1.36 6.86 17.42
CA THR A 49 -1.75 6.07 16.25
C THR A 49 -2.99 6.68 15.63
N VAL A 50 -2.93 6.98 14.33
CA VAL A 50 -3.99 7.61 13.53
C VAL A 50 -4.51 6.72 12.41
N GLY A 51 -3.98 5.50 12.31
CA GLY A 51 -4.37 4.52 11.32
C GLY A 51 -3.34 3.41 11.15
N ARG A 52 -3.49 2.65 10.07
CA ARG A 52 -2.63 1.51 9.71
C ARG A 52 -2.35 1.47 8.21
N CYS A 53 -1.25 0.85 7.84
CA CYS A 53 -0.92 0.59 6.44
C CYS A 53 -0.10 -0.67 6.27
N GLU A 54 -0.10 -1.21 5.06
CA GLU A 54 0.57 -2.45 4.69
C GLU A 54 1.34 -2.29 3.39
N LEU A 55 2.50 -2.94 3.30
CA LEU A 55 3.22 -3.15 2.04
C LEU A 55 3.33 -4.65 1.77
N ARG A 56 2.89 -5.06 0.58
CA ARG A 56 2.93 -6.44 0.08
C ARG A 56 3.99 -6.50 -0.99
N VAL A 57 5.08 -7.20 -0.71
CA VAL A 57 6.30 -7.18 -1.53
C VAL A 57 6.24 -8.29 -2.58
N GLY A 58 6.24 -7.92 -3.85
CA GLY A 58 6.13 -8.85 -4.98
C GLY A 58 4.81 -8.73 -5.73
N PHE A 59 4.49 -9.74 -6.53
CA PHE A 59 3.28 -9.77 -7.36
C PHE A 59 2.66 -11.17 -7.32
N SER A 60 1.33 -11.21 -7.35
CA SER A 60 0.53 -12.42 -7.46
C SER A 60 -0.77 -12.07 -8.20
N GLU A 61 -1.54 -13.07 -8.61
CA GLU A 61 -2.85 -12.86 -9.21
C GLU A 61 -3.79 -12.09 -8.25
N THR A 62 -3.75 -12.39 -6.96
CA THR A 62 -4.52 -11.63 -5.95
C THR A 62 -4.09 -10.17 -5.90
N LEU A 63 -2.77 -9.89 -5.92
CA LEU A 63 -2.28 -8.51 -5.88
C LEU A 63 -2.58 -7.71 -7.15
N TYR A 64 -2.97 -8.35 -8.25
CA TYR A 64 -3.46 -7.65 -9.42
C TYR A 64 -4.70 -6.78 -9.09
N TYR A 65 -5.56 -7.28 -8.20
CA TYR A 65 -6.80 -6.62 -7.76
C TYR A 65 -6.66 -5.95 -6.38
N ALA A 66 -5.92 -6.56 -5.46
CA ALA A 66 -5.79 -6.07 -4.09
C ALA A 66 -4.67 -5.02 -3.91
N GLY A 67 -3.77 -4.88 -4.89
CA GLY A 67 -2.67 -3.94 -4.86
C GLY A 67 -1.57 -4.28 -3.84
N ASN A 68 -0.44 -3.59 -3.97
CA ASN A 68 0.73 -3.73 -3.11
C ASN A 68 0.63 -2.90 -1.83
N ILE A 69 -0.12 -1.79 -1.85
CA ILE A 69 -0.26 -0.89 -0.69
C ILE A 69 -1.71 -0.90 -0.22
N GLY A 70 -1.91 -1.23 1.05
CA GLY A 70 -3.17 -1.06 1.76
C GLY A 70 -3.03 0.02 2.84
N TYR A 71 -4.06 0.84 3.07
CA TYR A 71 -4.07 1.79 4.17
C TYR A 71 -5.48 2.06 4.68
N SER A 72 -5.57 2.45 5.95
CA SER A 72 -6.79 2.98 6.55
C SER A 72 -6.41 4.03 7.59
N VAL A 73 -7.00 5.22 7.47
CA VAL A 73 -6.90 6.30 8.45
C VAL A 73 -8.19 6.32 9.27
N ASP A 74 -8.04 6.41 10.59
CA ASP A 74 -9.14 6.43 11.53
C ASP A 74 -10.08 7.59 11.23
N LYS A 75 -11.40 7.37 11.36
CA LYS A 75 -12.41 8.36 10.94
C LYS A 75 -12.16 9.78 11.46
N PRO A 76 -11.78 10.00 12.73
CA PRO A 76 -11.50 11.35 13.26
C PRO A 76 -10.23 11.99 12.67
N GLU A 77 -9.32 11.19 12.14
CA GLU A 77 -8.00 11.61 11.68
C GLU A 77 -7.93 11.80 10.16
N ARG A 78 -9.04 11.59 9.44
CA ARG A 78 -9.13 11.81 7.99
C ARG A 78 -9.02 13.30 7.65
N GLY A 79 -8.60 13.61 6.43
CA GLY A 79 -8.43 14.99 5.95
C GLY A 79 -7.07 15.62 6.25
N HIS A 80 -6.26 15.03 7.14
CA HIS A 80 -4.92 15.54 7.50
C HIS A 80 -3.79 15.08 6.57
N GLY A 81 -4.10 14.32 5.51
CA GLY A 81 -3.11 13.85 4.53
C GLY A 81 -2.26 12.65 4.96
N TYR A 82 -2.52 12.04 6.13
CA TYR A 82 -1.75 10.89 6.65
C TYR A 82 -1.70 9.70 5.69
N ALA A 83 -2.79 9.40 4.97
CA ALA A 83 -2.83 8.32 4.00
C ALA A 83 -1.78 8.51 2.87
N LYS A 84 -1.70 9.72 2.32
CA LYS A 84 -0.73 10.05 1.26
C LYS A 84 0.71 9.93 1.78
N ARG A 85 0.98 10.46 2.98
CA ARG A 85 2.31 10.38 3.61
C ARG A 85 2.72 8.93 3.88
N ALA A 86 1.80 8.11 4.41
CA ALA A 86 2.04 6.68 4.59
C ALA A 86 2.37 5.99 3.25
N CYS A 87 1.61 6.27 2.18
CA CYS A 87 1.92 5.71 0.86
C CYS A 87 3.32 6.12 0.37
N LEU A 88 3.71 7.39 0.50
CA LEU A 88 5.04 7.87 0.10
C LEU A 88 6.16 7.14 0.85
N LEU A 89 5.99 6.90 2.16
CA LEU A 89 6.94 6.15 2.98
C LEU A 89 7.01 4.67 2.56
N LEU A 90 5.86 4.04 2.29
CA LEU A 90 5.84 2.65 1.80
C LEU A 90 6.47 2.51 0.41
N LEU A 91 6.34 3.51 -0.47
CA LEU A 91 7.04 3.52 -1.75
C LEU A 91 8.57 3.53 -1.58
N GLN A 92 9.11 4.21 -0.56
CA GLN A 92 10.54 4.15 -0.25
C GLN A 92 10.98 2.74 0.15
N LEU A 93 10.16 2.03 0.96
CA LEU A 93 10.43 0.64 1.31
C LEU A 93 10.33 -0.29 0.10
N ALA A 94 9.32 -0.11 -0.77
CA ALA A 94 9.20 -0.85 -2.02
C ALA A 94 10.43 -0.68 -2.93
N ARG A 95 10.97 0.54 -3.04
CA ARG A 95 12.24 0.83 -3.76
C ARG A 95 13.43 0.10 -3.13
N ARG A 96 13.52 0.06 -1.79
CA ARG A 96 14.59 -0.68 -1.08
C ARG A 96 14.53 -2.18 -1.33
N HIS A 97 13.33 -2.74 -1.50
CA HIS A 97 13.14 -4.12 -1.96
C HIS A 97 13.36 -4.31 -3.47
N ARG A 98 13.76 -3.27 -4.20
CA ARG A 98 14.00 -3.29 -5.65
C ARG A 98 12.77 -3.78 -6.44
N MET A 99 11.57 -3.49 -5.94
CA MET A 99 10.37 -3.71 -6.73
C MET A 99 10.46 -2.85 -8.00
N PRO A 100 10.12 -3.35 -9.19
CA PRO A 100 10.15 -2.55 -10.42
C PRO A 100 8.96 -1.57 -10.51
N GLN A 101 7.87 -1.91 -9.83
CA GLN A 101 6.65 -1.13 -9.79
C GLN A 101 5.84 -1.41 -8.53
N VAL A 102 4.85 -0.57 -8.25
CA VAL A 102 3.85 -0.74 -7.20
C VAL A 102 2.47 -0.58 -7.84
N VAL A 103 1.58 -1.53 -7.56
CA VAL A 103 0.16 -1.47 -7.87
C VAL A 103 -0.57 -0.90 -6.68
N ILE A 104 -1.45 0.07 -6.91
CA ILE A 104 -2.38 0.60 -5.88
C ILE A 104 -3.78 0.49 -6.45
N THR A 105 -4.68 -0.13 -5.71
CA THR A 105 -6.08 -0.27 -6.12
C THR A 105 -7.01 0.49 -5.21
N CYS A 106 -8.11 0.96 -5.78
CA CYS A 106 -9.19 1.58 -5.04
C CYS A 106 -10.50 1.54 -5.84
N ARG A 107 -11.62 1.45 -5.12
CA ARG A 107 -12.96 1.48 -5.72
C ARG A 107 -13.13 2.71 -6.63
N PRO A 108 -13.79 2.58 -7.80
CA PRO A 108 -13.93 3.69 -8.76
C PRO A 108 -14.63 4.94 -8.21
N ASP A 109 -15.56 4.76 -7.27
CA ASP A 109 -16.29 5.81 -6.57
C ASP A 109 -15.48 6.47 -5.43
N ASN A 110 -14.33 5.91 -5.07
CA ASN A 110 -13.45 6.45 -4.04
C ASN A 110 -12.55 7.56 -4.58
N ALA A 111 -13.16 8.71 -4.91
CA ALA A 111 -12.45 9.89 -5.42
C ALA A 111 -11.27 10.34 -4.54
N PRO A 112 -11.32 10.29 -3.19
CA PRO A 112 -10.15 10.59 -2.35
C PRO A 112 -8.94 9.69 -2.63
N SER A 113 -9.12 8.36 -2.69
CA SER A 113 -8.01 7.43 -2.95
C SER A 113 -7.46 7.56 -4.37
N ARG A 114 -8.31 7.84 -5.36
CA ARG A 114 -7.87 8.11 -6.74
C ARG A 114 -6.95 9.32 -6.82
N ARG A 115 -7.34 10.44 -6.19
CA ARG A 115 -6.51 11.65 -6.10
C ARG A 115 -5.19 11.39 -5.39
N ILE A 116 -5.18 10.54 -4.35
CA ILE A 116 -3.93 10.12 -3.70
C ILE A 116 -3.06 9.40 -4.72
N CYS A 117 -3.56 8.37 -5.40
CA CYS A 117 -2.81 7.60 -6.40
C CYS A 117 -2.19 8.50 -7.49
N GLU A 118 -2.98 9.40 -8.06
CA GLU A 118 -2.53 10.38 -9.05
C GLU A 118 -1.44 11.29 -8.49
N SER A 119 -1.61 11.79 -7.26
CA SER A 119 -0.64 12.66 -6.60
C SER A 119 0.66 11.97 -6.18
N LEU A 120 0.67 10.62 -6.13
CA LEU A 120 1.88 9.82 -5.95
C LEU A 120 2.65 9.64 -7.27
N GLY A 121 2.09 10.06 -8.40
CA GLY A 121 2.62 9.79 -9.74
C GLY A 121 2.23 8.42 -10.31
N ALA A 122 1.32 7.69 -9.65
CA ALA A 122 0.80 6.45 -10.17
C ALA A 122 -0.17 6.72 -11.32
N ARG A 123 -0.06 5.96 -12.41
CA ARG A 123 -0.91 6.11 -13.60
C ARG A 123 -2.05 5.11 -13.56
N LEU A 124 -3.27 5.57 -13.80
CA LEU A 124 -4.43 4.68 -13.98
C LEU A 124 -4.18 3.79 -15.20
N ARG A 125 -4.16 2.47 -15.00
CA ARG A 125 -4.04 1.48 -16.09
C ARG A 125 -5.38 0.99 -16.58
N GLY A 126 -6.41 1.07 -15.75
CA GLY A 126 -7.78 0.72 -16.11
C GLY A 126 -8.65 0.53 -14.87
N ILE A 127 -9.93 0.34 -15.12
CA ILE A 127 -10.89 -0.15 -14.13
C ILE A 127 -11.10 -1.63 -14.45
N VAL A 128 -10.78 -2.51 -13.50
CA VAL A 128 -10.78 -3.96 -13.70
C VAL A 128 -11.93 -4.59 -12.94
N PRO A 129 -12.75 -5.45 -13.58
CA PRO A 129 -13.79 -6.19 -12.88
C PRO A 129 -13.15 -7.21 -11.92
N LEU A 130 -13.74 -7.36 -10.74
CA LEU A 130 -13.31 -8.35 -9.76
C LEU A 130 -13.85 -9.74 -10.15
N PRO A 131 -13.01 -10.79 -10.18
CA PRO A 131 -13.47 -12.16 -10.31
C PRO A 131 -14.46 -12.53 -9.19
N ALA A 132 -15.48 -13.33 -9.49
CA ALA A 132 -16.53 -13.68 -8.52
C ALA A 132 -16.00 -14.47 -7.31
N ASP A 133 -14.89 -15.17 -7.47
CA ASP A 133 -14.20 -15.92 -6.42
C ASP A 133 -13.21 -15.05 -5.62
N HIS A 134 -12.92 -13.83 -6.05
CA HIS A 134 -12.00 -12.92 -5.38
C HIS A 134 -12.54 -12.45 -4.02
N PRO A 135 -11.71 -12.38 -2.96
CA PRO A 135 -12.18 -11.95 -1.63
C PRO A 135 -12.92 -10.61 -1.62
N LEU A 136 -12.39 -9.59 -2.31
CA LEU A 136 -13.04 -8.27 -2.41
C LEU A 136 -14.44 -8.32 -3.05
N TYR A 137 -14.69 -9.28 -3.95
CA TYR A 137 -16.02 -9.44 -4.55
C TYR A 137 -17.08 -9.81 -3.49
N ARG A 138 -16.66 -10.60 -2.48
CA ARG A 138 -17.51 -11.03 -1.37
C ARG A 138 -17.84 -9.87 -0.42
N ASP A 139 -16.98 -8.87 -0.36
CA ASP A 139 -17.17 -7.65 0.44
C ASP A 139 -18.10 -6.62 -0.25
N GLY A 140 -18.60 -6.95 -1.44
CA GLY A 140 -19.56 -6.14 -2.19
C GLY A 140 -18.95 -5.35 -3.34
N ASP A 141 -17.61 -5.34 -3.46
CA ASP A 141 -16.94 -4.67 -4.55
C ASP A 141 -17.14 -5.42 -5.87
N ARG A 142 -17.14 -4.70 -6.99
CA ARG A 142 -17.36 -5.28 -8.33
C ARG A 142 -16.25 -4.96 -9.30
N GLU A 143 -15.56 -3.86 -9.07
CA GLU A 143 -14.50 -3.35 -9.92
C GLU A 143 -13.53 -2.51 -9.10
N GLU A 144 -12.28 -2.46 -9.54
CA GLU A 144 -11.19 -1.73 -8.90
C GLU A 144 -10.49 -0.84 -9.92
N CYS A 145 -10.25 0.42 -9.57
CA CYS A 145 -9.28 1.22 -10.33
C CYS A 145 -7.88 0.67 -10.05
N ARG A 146 -7.15 0.31 -11.11
CA ARG A 146 -5.79 -0.20 -11.00
C ARG A 146 -4.78 0.87 -11.39
N TYR A 147 -4.12 1.47 -10.40
CA TYR A 147 -3.03 2.41 -10.60
C TYR A 147 -1.68 1.68 -10.54
N VAL A 148 -0.74 2.10 -11.40
CA VAL A 148 0.62 1.55 -11.42
C VAL A 148 1.62 2.70 -11.37
N LEU A 149 2.54 2.62 -10.41
CA LEU A 149 3.72 3.47 -10.31
C LEU A 149 4.94 2.61 -10.66
N THR A 150 5.62 2.95 -11.74
CA THR A 150 6.90 2.34 -12.11
C THR A 150 8.03 3.12 -11.47
N PHE A 151 8.99 2.43 -10.86
CA PHE A 151 10.21 3.08 -10.44
C PHE A 151 11.15 3.09 -11.64
N ASP A 152 11.38 4.26 -12.23
CA ASP A 152 12.38 4.37 -13.30
C ASP A 152 13.73 3.90 -12.72
N GLU A 153 14.30 2.88 -13.35
CA GLU A 153 15.65 2.39 -13.07
C GLU A 153 16.62 3.55 -13.31
N TYR A 154 17.37 3.94 -12.26
CA TYR A 154 18.56 4.79 -12.33
C TYR A 154 18.50 6.00 -13.28
N ARG A 155 18.23 7.18 -12.71
CA ARG A 155 19.08 8.34 -13.04
C ARG A 155 20.07 8.54 -11.90
#